data_AF-A0A845TKG4-F1
#
_entry.id   AF-A0A845TKG4-F1
#
_cell.length_a   1.000
_cell.length_b   1.000
_cell.length_c   1.000
_cell.angle_alpha   90.00
_cell.angle_beta   90.00
_cell.angle_gamma   90.00
#
_symmetry.space_group_name_H-M   'P 1'
#
loop_
_entity.id
_entity.type
_entity.pdbx_description
1 polymer ?
#
loop_
_entity_poly.entity_id
_entity_poly.type
_entity_poly.pdbx_seq_one_letter_code
_entity_poly.pdbx_strand_id
1 'polypeptide(L)'
;MSNSPHPHNPSDLLGKSYFDMIDQQMLDAADAASAKATLSGVTDLIGQHYENSIAIKGNGDLSESGRKSQLVSLTNRSDAMLATLTDRAIATLEGKTQTLSQSLANAVKREPTVQDTLLIIERRAAAAIIDPLILEADLLTLAANGLDDLSVFAIVNAPAIARLVRPEIATQAKATMAARMLPDQSKALDDARNTLAVLQNAISSARHSFGSPSERNHLGIMGKIGRDSIPANDAPQA
;
A
#
# COMPACT_ATOMS: atom_id res chain seq x y z
N MET A 1 33.70 -24.14 25.10
CA MET A 1 33.16 -24.03 23.73
C MET A 1 32.09 -22.94 23.76
N SER A 2 32.40 -21.74 23.28
CA SER A 2 31.50 -20.58 23.34
C SER A 2 30.70 -20.53 22.04
N ASN A 3 29.44 -20.97 22.08
CA ASN A 3 28.46 -20.63 21.04
C ASN A 3 28.02 -19.18 21.27
N SER A 4 28.80 -18.24 20.75
CA SER A 4 28.32 -16.86 20.63
C SER A 4 27.14 -16.87 19.65
N PRO A 5 25.98 -16.30 20.00
CA PRO A 5 24.90 -16.14 19.04
C PRO A 5 25.42 -15.24 17.92
N HIS A 6 25.50 -15.77 16.70
CA HIS A 6 25.65 -14.91 15.54
C HIS A 6 24.47 -13.93 15.53
N PRO A 7 24.71 -12.62 15.35
CA PRO A 7 23.60 -11.69 15.19
C PRO A 7 22.78 -12.15 14.00
N HIS A 8 21.52 -12.50 14.24
CA HIS A 8 20.62 -12.97 13.19
C HIS A 8 20.53 -11.90 12.10
N ASN A 9 20.74 -12.32 10.86
CA ASN A 9 20.55 -11.44 9.72
C ASN A 9 19.06 -11.04 9.68
N PRO A 10 18.72 -9.73 9.71
CA PRO A 10 17.33 -9.29 9.64
C PRO A 10 16.57 -9.80 8.42
N SER A 11 17.27 -10.21 7.35
CA SER A 11 16.69 -10.85 6.16
C SER A 11 15.93 -12.15 6.48
N ASP A 12 16.45 -12.99 7.37
CA ASP A 12 15.99 -14.38 7.52
C ASP A 12 14.61 -14.47 8.18
N LEU A 13 14.31 -13.53 9.08
CA LEU A 13 13.01 -13.44 9.77
C LEU A 13 11.96 -12.71 8.92
N LEU A 14 12.37 -11.71 8.14
CA LEU A 14 11.47 -10.95 7.28
C LEU A 14 11.01 -11.75 6.06
N GLY A 15 11.93 -12.52 5.44
CA GLY A 15 11.62 -13.36 4.29
C GLY A 15 10.48 -14.34 4.63
N LYS A 16 10.72 -15.28 5.56
CA LYS A 16 9.76 -16.37 5.83
C LYS A 16 8.34 -15.89 6.11
N SER A 17 8.18 -14.82 6.91
CA SER A 17 6.86 -14.26 7.23
C SER A 17 6.12 -13.72 6.01
N TYR A 18 6.80 -13.01 5.10
CA TYR A 18 6.13 -12.43 3.92
C TYR A 18 5.85 -13.48 2.84
N PHE A 19 6.70 -14.50 2.69
CA PHE A 19 6.44 -15.62 1.78
C PHE A 19 5.20 -16.42 2.22
N ASP A 20 5.09 -16.73 3.52
CA ASP A 20 3.91 -17.42 4.08
C ASP A 20 2.62 -16.61 3.86
N MET A 21 2.68 -15.28 3.94
CA MET A 21 1.53 -14.40 3.66
C MET A 21 1.12 -14.38 2.19
N ILE A 22 2.06 -14.51 1.24
CA ILE A 22 1.73 -14.66 -0.19
C ILE A 22 1.15 -16.05 -0.45
N ASP A 23 1.68 -17.10 0.18
CA ASP A 23 1.18 -18.47 0.02
C ASP A 23 -0.26 -18.67 0.52
N GLN A 24 -0.73 -17.80 1.41
CA GLN A 24 -2.12 -17.77 1.86
C GLN A 24 -3.08 -17.12 0.85
N GLN A 25 -2.56 -16.44 -0.18
CA GLN A 25 -3.35 -15.73 -1.19
C GLN A 25 -3.56 -16.62 -2.43
N MET A 26 -4.77 -16.62 -3.02
CA MET A 26 -5.05 -17.40 -4.22
C MET A 26 -4.76 -16.60 -5.50
N LEU A 27 -3.53 -16.11 -5.60
CA LEU A 27 -3.04 -15.44 -6.81
C LEU A 27 -2.86 -16.42 -7.96
N ASP A 28 -2.96 -15.89 -9.19
CA ASP A 28 -2.49 -16.60 -10.37
C ASP A 28 -1.00 -16.96 -10.21
N ALA A 29 -0.60 -18.14 -10.68
CA ALA A 29 0.75 -18.66 -10.43
C ALA A 29 1.88 -17.71 -10.88
N ALA A 30 1.66 -16.96 -11.98
CA ALA A 30 2.61 -15.97 -12.48
C ALA A 30 2.77 -14.77 -11.54
N ASP A 31 1.66 -14.29 -10.96
CA ASP A 31 1.68 -13.15 -10.03
C ASP A 31 2.26 -13.55 -8.68
N ALA A 32 1.91 -14.74 -8.19
CA ALA A 32 2.52 -15.31 -6.99
C ALA A 32 4.03 -15.48 -7.15
N ALA A 33 4.48 -16.04 -8.27
CA ALA A 33 5.90 -16.21 -8.56
C ALA A 33 6.64 -14.88 -8.69
N SER A 34 6.04 -13.90 -9.36
CA SER A 34 6.58 -12.54 -9.50
C SER A 34 6.74 -11.86 -8.13
N ALA A 35 5.69 -11.87 -7.31
CA ALA A 35 5.72 -11.24 -5.98
C ALA A 35 6.72 -11.94 -5.04
N LYS A 36 6.82 -13.28 -5.09
CA LYS A 36 7.83 -14.04 -4.35
C LYS A 36 9.26 -13.72 -4.82
N ALA A 37 9.49 -13.61 -6.12
CA ALA A 37 10.79 -13.23 -6.66
C ALA A 37 11.19 -11.82 -6.20
N THR A 38 10.25 -10.86 -6.21
CA THR A 38 10.46 -9.53 -5.65
C THR A 38 10.80 -9.58 -4.17
N LEU A 39 10.05 -10.33 -3.35
CA LEU A 39 10.34 -10.49 -1.92
C LEU A 39 11.71 -11.13 -1.66
N SER A 40 12.10 -12.13 -2.46
CA SER A 40 13.44 -12.73 -2.40
C SER A 40 14.51 -11.67 -2.63
N GLY A 41 14.37 -10.89 -3.72
CA GLY A 41 15.32 -9.83 -4.04
C GLY A 41 15.41 -8.75 -2.96
N VAL A 42 14.28 -8.37 -2.35
CA VAL A 42 14.26 -7.45 -1.21
C VAL A 42 15.00 -8.04 -0.01
N THR A 43 14.76 -9.31 0.29
CA THR A 43 15.41 -10.03 1.40
C THR A 43 16.93 -10.11 1.20
N ASP A 44 17.37 -10.47 0.00
CA ASP A 44 18.79 -10.53 -0.37
C ASP A 44 19.45 -9.15 -0.26
N LEU A 45 18.76 -8.09 -0.70
CA LEU A 45 19.25 -6.72 -0.63
C LEU A 45 19.41 -6.23 0.83
N ILE A 46 18.50 -6.62 1.73
CA ILE A 46 18.64 -6.36 3.17
C ILE A 46 19.90 -7.04 3.72
N GLY A 47 20.10 -8.32 3.39
CA GLY A 47 21.29 -9.07 3.82
C GLY A 47 22.59 -8.43 3.32
N GLN A 48 22.65 -8.10 2.02
CA GLN A 48 23.81 -7.43 1.42
C GLN A 48 24.06 -6.05 2.04
N HIS A 49 23.01 -5.26 2.29
CA HIS A 49 23.16 -3.98 2.96
C HIS A 49 23.76 -4.16 4.37
N TYR A 50 23.24 -5.11 5.14
CA TYR A 50 23.70 -5.40 6.49
C TYR A 50 25.18 -5.79 6.51
N GLU A 51 25.59 -6.75 5.68
CA GLU A 51 26.98 -7.21 5.57
C GLU A 51 27.93 -6.07 5.16
N ASN A 52 27.56 -5.29 4.15
CA ASN A 52 28.35 -4.14 3.71
C ASN A 52 28.45 -3.06 4.79
N SER A 53 27.37 -2.85 5.56
CA SER A 53 27.38 -1.88 6.66
C SER A 53 28.36 -2.30 7.77
N ILE A 54 28.45 -3.59 8.08
CA ILE A 54 29.41 -4.14 9.05
C ILE A 54 30.83 -3.94 8.53
N ALA A 55 31.08 -4.28 7.27
CA ALA A 55 32.40 -4.11 6.66
C ALA A 55 32.88 -2.65 6.69
N ILE A 56 32.00 -1.68 6.39
CA ILE A 56 32.32 -0.25 6.47
C ILE A 56 32.58 0.18 7.92
N LYS A 57 31.73 -0.23 8.86
CA LYS A 57 31.86 0.14 10.28
C LYS A 57 33.16 -0.40 10.91
N GLY A 58 33.55 -1.61 10.52
CA GLY A 58 34.75 -2.31 10.98
C GLY A 58 36.04 -1.95 10.25
N ASN A 59 35.97 -1.12 9.20
CA ASN A 59 37.16 -0.72 8.45
C ASN A 59 37.98 0.32 9.24
N GLY A 60 39.14 -0.12 9.77
CA GLY A 60 40.07 0.69 10.56
C GLY A 60 40.83 1.74 9.76
N ASP A 61 40.89 1.62 8.44
CA ASP A 61 41.58 2.59 7.57
C ASP A 61 40.74 3.84 7.29
N LEU A 62 39.44 3.79 7.60
CA LEU A 62 38.52 4.91 7.40
C LEU A 62 38.40 5.78 8.64
N SER A 63 38.55 7.09 8.44
CA SER A 63 38.16 8.08 9.43
C SER A 63 36.67 7.95 9.77
N GLU A 64 36.24 8.50 10.92
CA GLU A 64 34.83 8.48 11.30
C GLU A 64 33.93 9.18 10.26
N SER A 65 34.39 10.30 9.71
CA SER A 65 33.68 10.99 8.62
C SER A 65 33.66 10.18 7.33
N GLY A 66 34.74 9.47 7.01
CA GLY A 66 34.82 8.55 5.87
C GLY A 66 33.82 7.40 5.99
N ARG A 67 33.73 6.77 7.17
CA ARG A 67 32.74 5.71 7.46
C ARG A 67 31.31 6.22 7.30
N LYS A 68 30.99 7.39 7.88
CA LYS A 68 29.66 8.01 7.73
C LYS A 68 29.30 8.27 6.27
N SER A 69 30.22 8.84 5.49
CA SER A 69 30.00 9.10 4.05
C SER A 69 29.74 7.81 3.26
N GLN A 70 30.51 6.76 3.51
CA GLN A 70 30.32 5.46 2.84
C GLN A 70 29.00 4.78 3.23
N LEU A 71 28.59 4.85 4.49
CA LEU A 71 27.29 4.32 4.94
C LEU A 71 26.12 5.03 4.27
N VAL A 72 26.18 6.36 4.12
CA VAL A 72 25.16 7.12 3.39
C VAL A 72 25.13 6.73 1.90
N SER A 73 26.29 6.58 1.27
CA SER A 73 26.39 6.12 -0.12
C SER A 73 25.81 4.71 -0.31
N LEU A 74 26.10 3.80 0.62
CA LEU A 74 25.51 2.45 0.65
C LEU A 74 23.99 2.52 0.77
N THR A 75 23.47 3.32 1.70
CA THR A 75 22.03 3.52 1.92
C THR A 75 21.33 4.02 0.65
N ASN A 76 21.87 5.05 0.01
CA ASN A 76 21.30 5.60 -1.23
C ASN A 76 21.29 4.58 -2.37
N ARG A 77 22.37 3.78 -2.50
CA ARG A 77 22.44 2.71 -3.50
C ARG A 77 21.42 1.60 -3.22
N SER A 78 21.31 1.18 -1.96
CA SER A 78 20.32 0.18 -1.55
C SER A 78 18.89 0.66 -1.80
N ASP A 79 18.55 1.91 -1.49
CA ASP A 79 17.21 2.45 -1.77
C ASP A 79 16.90 2.53 -3.27
N ALA A 80 17.88 2.91 -4.10
CA ALA A 80 17.72 2.92 -5.56
C ALA A 80 17.54 1.50 -6.15
N MET A 81 18.30 0.52 -5.64
CA MET A 81 18.14 -0.89 -6.03
C MET A 81 16.80 -1.45 -5.57
N LEU A 82 16.36 -1.09 -4.35
CA LEU A 82 15.06 -1.47 -3.82
C LEU A 82 13.93 -0.99 -4.74
N ALA A 83 13.93 0.30 -5.11
CA ALA A 83 12.95 0.83 -6.06
C ALA A 83 12.94 0.05 -7.38
N THR A 84 14.11 -0.21 -7.96
CA THR A 84 14.23 -0.97 -9.22
C THR A 84 13.65 -2.38 -9.12
N LEU A 85 13.84 -3.05 -7.98
CA LEU A 85 13.31 -4.40 -7.73
C LEU A 85 11.79 -4.41 -7.57
N THR A 86 11.22 -3.35 -6.99
CA THR A 86 9.83 -3.38 -6.52
C THR A 86 8.86 -2.63 -7.42
N ASP A 87 9.29 -1.57 -8.10
CA ASP A 87 8.41 -0.64 -8.84
C ASP A 87 7.59 -1.36 -9.92
N ARG A 88 8.21 -2.29 -10.67
CA ARG A 88 7.51 -3.04 -11.72
C ARG A 88 6.42 -3.96 -11.15
N ALA A 89 6.72 -4.65 -10.04
CA ALA A 89 5.77 -5.57 -9.40
C ALA A 89 4.60 -4.80 -8.78
N ILE A 90 4.89 -3.67 -8.12
CA ILE A 90 3.87 -2.75 -7.59
C ILE A 90 2.98 -2.23 -8.70
N ALA A 91 3.55 -1.66 -9.76
CA ALA A 91 2.78 -1.09 -10.86
C ALA A 91 1.89 -2.13 -11.56
N THR A 92 2.37 -3.38 -11.68
CA THR A 92 1.59 -4.48 -12.25
C THR A 92 0.39 -4.82 -11.36
N LEU A 93 0.60 -4.97 -10.05
CA LEU A 93 -0.48 -5.25 -9.09
C LEU A 93 -1.46 -4.08 -8.98
N GLU A 94 -0.98 -2.84 -8.95
CA GLU A 94 -1.82 -1.64 -8.97
C GLU A 94 -2.69 -1.61 -10.23
N GLY A 95 -2.12 -1.85 -11.41
CA GLY A 95 -2.88 -1.95 -12.67
C GLY A 95 -3.93 -3.07 -12.65
N LYS A 96 -3.60 -4.23 -12.06
CA LYS A 96 -4.54 -5.36 -11.89
C LYS A 96 -5.68 -4.98 -10.94
N THR A 97 -5.37 -4.38 -9.79
CA THR A 97 -6.39 -3.93 -8.82
C THR A 97 -7.30 -2.86 -9.42
N GLN A 98 -6.76 -1.92 -10.21
CA GLN A 98 -7.56 -0.91 -10.91
C GLN A 98 -8.50 -1.57 -11.94
N THR A 99 -7.98 -2.51 -12.75
CA THR A 99 -8.76 -3.21 -13.77
C THR A 99 -9.89 -4.04 -13.14
N LEU A 100 -9.59 -4.82 -12.10
CA LEU A 100 -10.58 -5.61 -11.38
C LEU A 100 -11.62 -4.73 -10.68
N SER A 101 -11.19 -3.63 -10.04
CA SER A 101 -12.10 -2.66 -9.44
C SER A 101 -13.04 -2.02 -10.48
N GLN A 102 -12.53 -1.70 -11.67
CA GLN A 102 -13.33 -1.17 -12.77
C GLN A 102 -14.33 -2.21 -13.29
N SER A 103 -13.90 -3.48 -13.43
CA SER A 103 -14.75 -4.59 -13.85
C SER A 103 -15.91 -4.82 -12.88
N LEU A 104 -15.62 -4.90 -11.58
CA LEU A 104 -16.63 -5.01 -10.52
C LEU A 104 -17.58 -3.82 -10.50
N ALA A 105 -17.08 -2.60 -10.67
CA ALA A 105 -17.91 -1.40 -10.75
C ALA A 105 -18.85 -1.41 -11.99
N ASN A 106 -18.41 -2.00 -13.10
CA ASN A 106 -19.22 -2.13 -14.31
C ASN A 106 -20.24 -3.27 -14.22
N ALA A 107 -19.96 -4.34 -13.48
CA ALA A 107 -20.90 -5.46 -13.29
C ALA A 107 -22.22 -5.03 -12.64
N VAL A 108 -22.19 -4.00 -11.80
CA VAL A 108 -23.36 -3.44 -11.11
C VAL A 108 -24.19 -2.50 -12.01
N LYS A 109 -23.69 -2.16 -13.21
CA LYS A 109 -24.45 -1.38 -14.19
C LYS A 109 -25.40 -2.30 -14.96
N ARG A 110 -26.62 -2.49 -14.44
CA ARG A 110 -27.77 -2.96 -15.22
C ARG A 110 -28.88 -1.91 -15.22
N GLU A 111 -29.66 -1.85 -16.29
CA GLU A 111 -30.84 -0.99 -16.31
C GLU A 111 -31.83 -1.45 -15.22
N PRO A 112 -32.44 -0.51 -14.46
CA PRO A 112 -33.43 -0.86 -13.45
C PRO A 112 -34.65 -1.48 -14.11
N THR A 113 -35.08 -2.62 -13.58
CA THR A 113 -36.33 -3.25 -13.99
C THR A 113 -37.53 -2.50 -13.39
N VAL A 114 -38.74 -2.80 -13.89
CA VAL A 114 -39.98 -2.27 -13.31
C VAL A 114 -40.13 -2.68 -11.84
N GLN A 115 -39.73 -3.91 -11.49
CA GLN A 115 -39.78 -4.41 -10.12
C GLN A 115 -38.79 -3.69 -9.20
N ASP A 116 -37.58 -3.39 -9.70
CA ASP A 116 -36.61 -2.56 -8.97
C ASP A 116 -37.18 -1.15 -8.71
N THR A 117 -37.86 -0.58 -9.70
CA THR A 117 -38.48 0.76 -9.59
C THR A 117 -39.60 0.79 -8.54
N LEU A 118 -40.44 -0.25 -8.50
CA LEU A 118 -41.50 -0.37 -7.50
C LEU A 118 -40.94 -0.52 -6.08
N LEU A 119 -39.89 -1.33 -5.90
CA LEU A 119 -39.25 -1.51 -4.60
C LEU A 119 -38.58 -0.22 -4.10
N ILE A 120 -37.98 0.57 -5.00
CA ILE A 120 -37.44 1.90 -4.67
C ILE A 120 -38.55 2.82 -4.15
N ILE A 121 -39.75 2.77 -4.75
CA ILE A 121 -40.90 3.56 -4.30
C ILE A 121 -41.37 3.11 -2.92
N GLU A 122 -41.49 1.80 -2.68
CA GLU A 122 -41.86 1.26 -1.37
C GLU A 122 -40.88 1.65 -0.26
N ARG A 123 -39.57 1.56 -0.53
CA ARG A 123 -38.52 1.96 0.42
C ARG A 123 -38.57 3.45 0.73
N ARG A 124 -38.92 4.31 -0.24
CA ARG A 124 -39.16 5.74 -0.03
C ARG A 124 -40.39 6.02 0.84
N ALA A 125 -41.46 5.24 0.67
CA ALA A 125 -42.66 5.38 1.49
C ALA A 125 -42.40 4.94 2.94
N ALA A 126 -41.71 3.82 3.14
CA ALA A 126 -41.32 3.33 4.47
C ALA A 126 -40.43 4.34 5.21
N ALA A 127 -39.49 4.94 4.49
CA ALA A 127 -38.59 5.97 5.01
C ALA A 127 -39.27 7.24 5.54
N ALA A 128 -40.44 7.59 5.02
CA ALA A 128 -41.18 8.76 5.48
C ALA A 128 -41.84 8.54 6.86
N ILE A 129 -41.88 7.31 7.35
CA ILE A 129 -42.64 6.88 8.52
C ILE A 129 -41.72 6.31 9.62
N ILE A 130 -40.55 5.77 9.25
CA ILE A 130 -39.58 5.14 10.16
C ILE A 130 -38.60 6.18 10.72
N ASP A 131 -38.19 6.01 11.98
CA ASP A 131 -37.13 6.80 12.60
C ASP A 131 -35.83 6.76 11.76
N PRO A 132 -35.20 7.91 11.47
CA PRO A 132 -34.01 7.97 10.61
C PRO A 132 -32.83 7.10 11.07
N LEU A 133 -32.60 6.96 12.38
CA LEU A 133 -31.49 6.15 12.91
C LEU A 133 -31.75 4.66 12.74
N ILE A 134 -32.99 4.24 12.95
CA ILE A 134 -33.43 2.85 12.75
C ILE A 134 -33.30 2.49 11.27
N LEU A 135 -33.78 3.38 10.40
CA LEU A 135 -33.69 3.20 8.96
C LEU A 135 -32.23 3.14 8.47
N GLU A 136 -31.36 3.99 9.01
CA GLU A 136 -29.93 3.97 8.68
C GLU A 136 -29.27 2.64 9.10
N ALA A 137 -29.56 2.15 10.30
CA ALA A 137 -29.05 0.86 10.79
C ALA A 137 -29.54 -0.33 9.94
N ASP A 138 -30.81 -0.32 9.54
CA ASP A 138 -31.38 -1.36 8.68
C ASP A 138 -30.76 -1.34 7.27
N LEU A 139 -30.57 -0.15 6.69
CA LEU A 139 -29.94 0.02 5.38
C LEU A 139 -28.47 -0.38 5.40
N LEU A 140 -27.73 -0.06 6.46
CA LEU A 140 -26.35 -0.54 6.67
C LEU A 140 -26.31 -2.07 6.74
N THR A 141 -27.21 -2.67 7.51
CA THR A 141 -27.30 -4.12 7.66
C THR A 141 -27.62 -4.81 6.33
N LEU A 142 -28.55 -4.26 5.55
CA LEU A 142 -28.89 -4.75 4.22
C LEU A 142 -27.74 -4.59 3.22
N ALA A 143 -27.06 -3.43 3.22
CA ALA A 143 -25.91 -3.17 2.37
C ALA A 143 -24.71 -4.09 2.69
N ALA A 144 -24.51 -4.43 3.96
CA ALA A 144 -23.44 -5.31 4.42
C ALA A 144 -23.74 -6.80 4.15
N ASN A 145 -24.95 -7.26 4.47
CA ASN A 145 -25.28 -8.68 4.43
C ASN A 145 -25.67 -9.16 3.02
N GLY A 146 -26.18 -8.26 2.18
CA GLY A 146 -26.47 -8.54 0.78
C GLY A 146 -27.45 -9.69 0.52
N LEU A 147 -28.28 -10.07 1.51
CA LEU A 147 -29.15 -11.26 1.46
C LEU A 147 -30.30 -11.16 0.43
N ASP A 148 -30.60 -9.95 -0.05
CA ASP A 148 -31.63 -9.68 -1.05
C ASP A 148 -31.10 -8.75 -2.15
N ASP A 149 -30.78 -9.31 -3.32
CA ASP A 149 -30.22 -8.58 -4.46
C ASP A 149 -31.13 -7.45 -4.96
N LEU A 150 -32.44 -7.60 -4.79
CA LEU A 150 -33.45 -6.60 -5.14
C LEU A 150 -33.37 -5.40 -4.17
N SER A 151 -33.31 -5.64 -2.86
CA SER A 151 -33.10 -4.57 -1.87
C SER A 151 -31.73 -3.89 -2.03
N VAL A 152 -30.65 -4.64 -2.28
CA VAL A 152 -29.33 -4.03 -2.52
C VAL A 152 -29.35 -3.20 -3.79
N PHE A 153 -29.94 -3.69 -4.88
CA PHE A 153 -30.09 -2.91 -6.11
C PHE A 153 -30.92 -1.63 -5.90
N ALA A 154 -32.00 -1.70 -5.12
CA ALA A 154 -32.82 -0.54 -4.76
C ALA A 154 -32.03 0.48 -3.92
N ILE A 155 -31.16 0.05 -3.02
CA ILE A 155 -30.25 0.93 -2.24
C ILE A 155 -29.22 1.59 -3.16
N VAL A 156 -28.65 0.83 -4.10
CA VAL A 156 -27.61 1.27 -5.04
C VAL A 156 -28.14 2.26 -6.08
N ASN A 157 -29.38 2.05 -6.55
CA ASN A 157 -30.00 2.79 -7.64
C ASN A 157 -31.09 3.75 -7.18
N ALA A 158 -31.38 3.85 -5.87
CA ALA A 158 -32.14 4.98 -5.34
C ALA A 158 -31.42 6.27 -5.76
N PRO A 159 -31.92 7.03 -6.76
CA PRO A 159 -31.18 8.17 -7.26
C PRO A 159 -31.21 9.27 -6.20
N ALA A 160 -30.06 9.91 -6.00
CA ALA A 160 -29.71 11.33 -5.72
C ALA A 160 -30.79 12.39 -5.31
N ILE A 161 -32.05 12.06 -5.06
CA ILE A 161 -33.18 12.99 -4.89
C ILE A 161 -33.89 12.78 -3.54
N ALA A 162 -33.62 11.72 -2.79
CA ALA A 162 -34.14 11.55 -1.42
C ALA A 162 -33.00 11.31 -0.44
N ARG A 163 -33.04 12.03 0.69
CA ARG A 163 -32.08 12.08 1.82
C ARG A 163 -31.84 10.74 2.56
N LEU A 164 -31.93 9.61 1.88
CA LEU A 164 -32.15 8.31 2.50
C LEU A 164 -30.90 7.44 2.67
N VAL A 165 -29.93 7.56 1.78
CA VAL A 165 -28.77 6.68 1.75
C VAL A 165 -27.53 7.56 1.73
N ARG A 166 -26.71 7.48 2.78
CA ARG A 166 -25.42 8.15 2.74
C ARG A 166 -24.56 7.53 1.62
N PRO A 167 -23.70 8.32 0.94
CA PRO A 167 -22.85 7.81 -0.14
C PRO A 167 -22.07 6.55 0.23
N GLU A 168 -21.69 6.41 1.50
CA GLU A 168 -20.95 5.27 2.04
C GLU A 168 -21.78 3.98 2.00
N ILE A 169 -23.08 4.04 2.34
CA ILE A 169 -23.99 2.89 2.33
C ILE A 169 -24.23 2.42 0.89
N ALA A 170 -24.43 3.36 -0.04
CA ALA A 170 -24.58 3.04 -1.45
C ALA A 170 -23.29 2.43 -2.04
N THR A 171 -22.13 2.90 -1.60
CA THR A 171 -20.83 2.36 -1.99
C THR A 171 -20.64 0.93 -1.46
N GLN A 172 -20.97 0.69 -0.20
CA GLN A 172 -20.91 -0.64 0.41
C GLN A 172 -21.87 -1.62 -0.27
N ALA A 173 -23.12 -1.20 -0.52
CA ALA A 173 -24.10 -1.99 -1.24
C ALA A 173 -23.63 -2.37 -2.66
N LYS A 174 -23.01 -1.41 -3.39
CA LYS A 174 -22.40 -1.68 -4.71
C LYS A 174 -21.28 -2.72 -4.63
N ALA A 175 -20.40 -2.60 -3.65
CA ALA A 175 -19.29 -3.52 -3.45
C ALA A 175 -19.80 -4.95 -3.14
N THR A 176 -20.76 -5.07 -2.21
CA THR A 176 -21.40 -6.35 -1.86
C THR A 176 -22.09 -6.97 -3.08
N MET A 177 -22.83 -6.18 -3.86
CA MET A 177 -23.51 -6.67 -5.06
C MET A 177 -22.49 -7.16 -6.11
N ALA A 178 -21.45 -6.36 -6.39
CA ALA A 178 -20.41 -6.72 -7.33
C ALA A 178 -19.69 -8.03 -6.92
N ALA A 179 -19.42 -8.19 -5.62
CA ALA A 179 -18.80 -9.37 -5.06
C ALA A 179 -19.67 -10.63 -5.21
N ARG A 180 -21.00 -10.50 -5.13
CA ARG A 180 -21.91 -11.64 -5.37
C ARG A 180 -22.05 -11.96 -6.85
N MET A 181 -22.08 -10.96 -7.71
CA MET A 181 -22.23 -11.15 -9.17
C MET A 181 -20.97 -11.73 -9.81
N LEU A 182 -19.79 -11.34 -9.33
CA LEU A 182 -18.49 -11.77 -9.84
C LEU A 182 -17.56 -12.19 -8.69
N PRO A 183 -17.88 -13.30 -7.98
CA PRO A 183 -17.17 -13.71 -6.78
C PRO A 183 -15.69 -13.98 -7.03
N ASP A 184 -15.35 -14.58 -8.17
CA ASP A 184 -13.96 -14.85 -8.54
C ASP A 184 -13.15 -13.57 -8.75
N GLN A 185 -13.74 -12.54 -9.36
CA GLN A 185 -13.07 -11.25 -9.59
C GLN A 185 -12.94 -10.43 -8.29
N SER A 186 -13.94 -10.51 -7.41
CA SER A 186 -13.86 -9.90 -6.08
C SER A 186 -12.76 -10.52 -5.24
N LYS A 187 -12.70 -11.86 -5.21
CA LYS A 187 -11.64 -12.57 -4.52
C LYS A 187 -10.27 -12.24 -5.10
N ALA A 188 -10.13 -12.24 -6.43
CA ALA A 188 -8.88 -11.87 -7.10
C ALA A 188 -8.45 -10.43 -6.79
N LEU A 189 -9.41 -9.49 -6.62
CA LEU A 189 -9.12 -8.12 -6.22
C LEU A 189 -8.59 -8.06 -4.78
N ASP A 190 -9.22 -8.79 -3.86
CA ASP A 190 -8.79 -8.84 -2.47
C ASP A 190 -7.41 -9.49 -2.32
N ASP A 191 -7.18 -10.61 -3.03
CA ASP A 191 -5.88 -11.26 -3.09
C ASP A 191 -4.80 -10.29 -3.61
N ALA A 192 -5.05 -9.61 -4.74
CA ALA A 192 -4.10 -8.65 -5.32
C ALA A 192 -3.82 -7.45 -4.39
N ARG A 193 -4.83 -6.94 -3.67
CA ARG A 193 -4.68 -5.86 -2.67
C ARG A 193 -3.84 -6.33 -1.48
N ASN A 194 -4.07 -7.55 -1.01
CA ASN A 194 -3.31 -8.12 0.10
C ASN A 194 -1.84 -8.36 -0.30
N THR A 195 -1.57 -8.83 -1.53
CA THR A 195 -0.20 -8.95 -2.05
C THR A 195 0.50 -7.61 -2.11
N LEU A 196 -0.18 -6.59 -2.63
CA LEU A 196 0.35 -5.24 -2.71
C LEU A 196 0.72 -4.71 -1.32
N ALA A 197 -0.15 -4.90 -0.33
CA ALA A 197 0.12 -4.53 1.05
C ALA A 197 1.33 -5.28 1.64
N VAL A 198 1.45 -6.59 1.38
CA VAL A 198 2.62 -7.38 1.79
C VAL A 198 3.92 -6.81 1.19
N LEU A 199 3.94 -6.51 -0.11
CA LEU A 199 5.10 -5.93 -0.78
C LEU A 199 5.44 -4.54 -0.23
N GLN A 200 4.45 -3.68 -0.01
CA GLN A 200 4.64 -2.34 0.57
C GLN A 200 5.18 -2.40 2.00
N ASN A 201 4.72 -3.36 2.80
CA ASN A 201 5.25 -3.62 4.14
C ASN A 201 6.71 -4.12 4.07
N ALA A 202 7.03 -5.02 3.14
CA ALA A 202 8.39 -5.49 2.94
C ALA A 202 9.34 -4.35 2.52
N ILE A 203 8.91 -3.46 1.64
CA ILE A 203 9.66 -2.25 1.23
C ILE A 203 9.90 -1.34 2.43
N SER A 204 8.86 -1.11 3.24
CA SER A 204 8.97 -0.26 4.43
C SER A 204 9.96 -0.84 5.43
N SER A 205 9.92 -2.17 5.66
CA SER A 205 10.87 -2.89 6.51
C SER A 205 12.30 -2.85 5.95
N ALA A 206 12.47 -2.97 4.63
CA ALA A 206 13.77 -2.86 3.98
C ALA A 206 14.37 -1.46 4.16
N ARG A 207 13.59 -0.41 3.89
CA ARG A 207 14.00 0.98 4.10
C ARG A 207 14.35 1.27 5.56
N HIS A 208 13.60 0.70 6.50
CA HIS A 208 13.94 0.81 7.92
C HIS A 208 15.28 0.12 8.24
N SER A 209 15.52 -1.05 7.65
CA SER A 209 16.76 -1.82 7.83
C SER A 209 17.99 -1.12 7.24
N PHE A 210 17.82 -0.30 6.20
CA PHE A 210 18.91 0.50 5.62
C PHE A 210 19.34 1.69 6.48
N GLY A 211 18.51 2.11 7.46
CA GLY A 211 18.79 3.26 8.33
C GLY A 211 17.88 4.47 8.10
N SER A 212 17.68 5.25 9.18
CA SER A 212 16.72 6.36 9.23
C SER A 212 17.13 7.56 8.36
N PRO A 213 16.16 8.29 7.76
CA PRO A 213 16.39 9.58 7.10
C PRO A 213 17.13 10.64 7.93
N SER A 214 17.20 10.49 9.26
CA SER A 214 17.97 11.40 10.12
C SER A 214 19.47 11.40 9.82
N GLU A 215 20.04 10.34 9.24
CA GLU A 215 21.43 10.32 8.78
C GLU A 215 21.63 11.04 7.42
N ARG A 216 20.53 11.28 6.66
CA ARG A 216 20.57 11.95 5.35
C ARG A 216 20.77 13.47 5.46
N ASN A 217 20.36 14.09 6.57
CA ASN A 217 20.33 15.56 6.72
C ASN A 217 21.65 16.20 7.22
N HIS A 218 22.65 15.41 7.64
CA HIS A 218 23.92 15.98 8.10
C HIS A 218 24.95 16.24 7.00
N LEU A 219 24.76 15.72 5.79
CA LEU A 219 25.66 15.95 4.65
C LEU A 219 25.13 16.99 3.64
N GLY A 220 23.84 17.36 3.71
CA GLY A 220 23.25 18.39 2.83
C GLY A 220 23.51 19.83 3.24
N ILE A 221 23.96 20.09 4.47
CA ILE A 221 24.14 21.46 5.01
C ILE A 221 25.60 21.91 5.01
N MET A 222 26.58 21.01 4.97
CA MET A 222 28.02 21.38 4.97
C MET A 222 28.60 21.74 3.59
N GLY A 223 27.80 21.78 2.53
CA GLY A 223 28.25 22.13 1.17
C GLY A 223 28.02 23.58 0.73
N LYS A 224 27.38 24.43 1.55
CA LYS A 224 26.97 25.80 1.14
C LYS A 224 27.55 26.95 1.97
N ILE A 225 28.51 26.70 2.85
CA ILE A 225 29.16 27.77 3.64
C ILE A 225 30.64 27.80 3.27
N GLY A 226 30.97 28.44 2.16
CA GLY A 226 32.36 28.48 1.71
C GLY A 226 32.58 29.01 0.30
N ARG A 227 31.91 30.11 -0.07
CA ARG A 227 32.35 31.08 -1.08
C ARG A 227 31.41 32.28 -0.98
N ASP A 228 32.00 33.47 -1.05
CA ASP A 228 31.34 34.78 -1.09
C ASP A 228 31.05 35.42 0.28
N SER A 229 32.08 35.51 1.11
CA SER A 229 32.20 36.58 2.12
C SER A 229 33.64 37.07 2.14
N ILE A 230 34.03 37.79 1.09
CA ILE A 230 35.18 38.69 1.14
C ILE A 230 34.60 40.07 1.48
N PRO A 231 34.84 40.63 2.67
CA PRO A 231 34.47 42.01 2.96
C PRO A 231 35.43 42.94 2.21
N ALA A 232 34.87 43.80 1.35
CA ALA A 232 35.56 44.97 0.86
C ALA A 232 35.77 45.93 2.05
N ASN A 233 37.02 46.13 2.44
CA ASN A 233 37.40 47.13 3.42
C ASN A 233 37.74 48.44 2.68
N ASP A 234 37.27 49.55 3.23
CA ASP A 234 37.20 50.88 2.66
C ASP A 234 38.55 51.62 2.53
N ALA A 235 38.54 52.56 1.57
CA ALA A 235 39.14 53.91 1.59
C ALA A 235 40.69 54.06 1.48
N PRO A 236 41.21 55.22 0.99
CA PRO A 236 40.59 56.54 1.07
C PRO A 236 40.66 57.47 -0.17
N GLN A 237 39.88 58.53 -0.01
CA GLN A 237 39.78 59.76 -0.78
C GLN A 237 41.13 60.40 -1.12
N ALA A 238 41.22 60.91 -2.35
CA ALA A 238 41.98 62.09 -2.75
C ALA A 238 41.21 62.78 -3.89
#